data_AF-A0A9D7WUA2-F1
#
_entry.id   AF-A0A9D7WUA2-F1
#
_cell.length_a   1.000
_cell.length_b   1.000
_cell.length_c   1.000
_cell.angle_alpha   90.00
_cell.angle_beta   90.00
_cell.angle_gamma   90.00
#
_symmetry.space_group_name_H-M   'P 1'
#
loop_
_entity.id
_entity.type
_entity.pdbx_description
1 polymer ?
#
loop_
_entity_poly.entity_id
_entity_poly.type
_entity_poly.pdbx_seq_one_letter_code
_entity_poly.pdbx_strand_id
1 'polypeptide(L)' 'PQPLVNIISLLETPDVSDTVFVLHDRDPVLLYPELEDRGWDWSRLPSPDGELHLRLSRTPGAETE' A
#
# COMPACT_ATOMS: atom_id res chain seq x y z
N PRO A 1 17.31 5.92 4.90
CA PRO A 1 16.13 6.21 4.06
C PRO A 1 15.31 4.94 3.81
N GLN A 2 14.25 4.74 4.60
CA GLN A 2 13.40 3.56 4.52
C GLN A 2 12.17 3.90 3.65
N PRO A 3 12.13 3.45 2.38
CA PRO A 3 11.01 3.76 1.47
C PRO A 3 9.65 3.35 2.03
N LEU A 4 9.63 2.32 2.89
CA LEU A 4 8.46 1.86 3.62
C LEU A 4 7.78 2.98 4.42
N VAL A 5 8.54 3.68 5.28
CA VAL A 5 7.99 4.71 6.18
C VAL A 5 7.38 5.85 5.38
N ASN A 6 8.00 6.24 4.26
CA ASN A 6 7.46 7.29 3.39
C ASN A 6 6.13 6.90 2.75
N ILE A 7 5.97 5.63 2.33
CA ILE A 7 4.72 5.15 1.74
C ILE A 7 3.62 5.15 2.81
N ILE A 8 3.92 4.63 3.99
CA ILE A 8 2.97 4.56 5.11
C ILE A 8 2.51 5.95 5.53
N SER A 9 3.43 6.90 5.77
CA SER A 9 3.07 8.27 6.14
C SER A 9 2.26 8.98 5.05
N LEU A 10 2.45 8.61 3.77
CA LEU A 10 1.66 9.14 2.66
C LEU A 10 0.24 8.56 2.65
N LEU A 11 0.06 7.28 3.00
CA LEU A 11 -1.25 6.64 3.14
C LEU A 11 -2.04 7.14 4.35
N GLU A 12 -1.34 7.58 5.41
CA GLU A 12 -1.93 8.21 6.60
C GLU A 12 -2.40 9.64 6.35
N THR A 13 -2.00 10.25 5.25
CA THR A 13 -2.44 11.61 4.90
C THR A 13 -3.92 11.58 4.53
N PRO A 14 -4.78 12.42 5.15
CA PRO A 14 -6.23 12.38 4.91
C PRO A 14 -6.63 12.74 3.47
N ASP A 15 -5.74 13.42 2.74
CA ASP A 15 -5.90 13.83 1.33
C ASP A 15 -5.51 12.71 0.34
N VAL A 16 -4.98 11.58 0.84
CA VAL A 16 -4.62 10.47 -0.04
C VAL A 16 -5.89 9.85 -0.62
N SER A 17 -5.89 9.64 -1.93
CA SER A 17 -7.00 8.97 -2.61
C SER A 17 -7.19 7.54 -2.09
N ASP A 18 -8.42 7.02 -2.17
CA ASP A 18 -8.76 5.64 -1.77
C ASP A 18 -8.00 4.56 -2.56
N THR A 19 -7.23 4.92 -3.58
CA THR A 19 -6.38 4.01 -4.35
C THR A 19 -4.99 4.62 -4.55
N VAL A 20 -3.95 3.85 -4.22
CA VAL A 20 -2.54 4.23 -4.39
C VAL A 20 -1.81 3.14 -5.15
N PHE A 21 -0.98 3.52 -6.11
CA PHE A 21 -0.14 2.59 -6.86
C PHE A 21 1.32 2.74 -6.40
N VAL A 22 1.90 1.65 -5.94
CA VAL A 22 3.29 1.58 -5.49
C VAL A 22 4.07 0.72 -6.48
N LEU A 23 5.09 1.34 -7.07
CA LEU A 23 6.07 0.67 -7.92
C LEU A 23 7.24 0.23 -7.04
N HIS A 24 7.53 -1.07 -7.01
CA HIS A 24 8.65 -1.59 -6.26
C HIS A 24 9.49 -2.54 -7.11
N ASP A 25 10.81 -2.37 -7.06
CA ASP A 25 11.79 -3.26 -7.69
C ASP A 25 11.89 -4.66 -7.01
N ARG A 26 11.37 -4.80 -5.79
CA ARG A 26 11.44 -6.02 -4.97
C ARG A 26 10.21 -6.17 -4.10
N ASP A 27 9.88 -7.41 -3.71
CA ASP A 27 8.73 -7.71 -2.87
C ASP A 27 8.88 -7.12 -1.45
N PRO A 28 8.07 -6.11 -1.07
CA PRO A 28 8.19 -5.45 0.21
C PRO A 28 7.36 -6.19 1.25
N VAL A 29 7.86 -7.35 1.67
CA VAL A 29 7.18 -8.23 2.65
C VAL A 29 6.80 -7.54 3.97
N LEU A 30 7.54 -6.49 4.35
CA LEU A 30 7.26 -5.68 5.54
C LEU A 30 6.11 -4.68 5.35
N LEU A 31 5.71 -4.38 4.11
CA LEU A 31 4.62 -3.45 3.80
C LEU A 31 3.25 -4.13 4.00
N TYR A 32 3.13 -5.42 3.67
CA TYR A 32 1.86 -6.14 3.79
C TYR A 32 1.23 -6.09 5.20
N PRO A 33 1.95 -6.44 6.29
CA PRO A 33 1.36 -6.36 7.63
C PRO A 33 0.99 -4.92 8.04
N GLU A 34 1.76 -3.93 7.59
CA GLU A 34 1.48 -2.51 7.89
C GLU A 34 0.21 -2.00 7.19
N LEU A 35 -0.10 -2.53 5.99
CA LEU A 35 -1.32 -2.20 5.26
C LEU A 35 -2.53 -2.84 5.91
N GLU A 36 -2.42 -4.12 6.28
CA GLU A 36 -3.50 -4.86 6.97
C GLU A 36 -3.87 -4.20 8.31
N ASP A 37 -2.89 -3.81 9.12
CA ASP A 37 -3.10 -3.12 10.41
C ASP A 37 -3.87 -1.80 10.25
N ARG A 38 -3.68 -1.12 9.10
CA ARG A 38 -4.30 0.18 8.80
C ARG A 38 -5.61 0.07 8.02
N GLY A 39 -6.10 -1.14 7.77
CA GLY A 39 -7.32 -1.35 6.97
C GLY A 39 -7.14 -1.03 5.48
N TRP A 40 -5.94 -1.22 4.95
CA TRP A 40 -5.66 -1.13 3.52
C TRP A 40 -5.55 -2.53 2.90
N ASP A 41 -6.26 -2.73 1.80
CA ASP A 41 -6.12 -3.90 0.94
C ASP A 41 -4.98 -3.69 -0.06
N TRP A 42 -4.32 -4.78 -0.45
CA TRP A 42 -3.26 -4.76 -1.43
C TRP A 42 -3.46 -5.84 -2.50
N SER A 43 -3.21 -5.46 -3.74
CA SER A 43 -3.32 -6.33 -4.91
C SER A 43 -2.07 -6.21 -5.78
N ARG A 44 -1.47 -7.34 -6.13
CA ARG A 44 -0.32 -7.40 -7.03
C ARG A 44 -0.80 -7.34 -8.48
N LEU A 45 -0.29 -6.39 -9.25
CA LEU A 45 -0.58 -6.28 -10.67
C LEU A 45 0.55 -6.90 -11.49
N PRO A 46 0.23 -7.74 -12.50
CA PRO A 46 1.24 -8.27 -13.39
C PRO A 46 1.83 -7.13 -14.22
N SER A 47 3.16 -6.99 -14.18
CA SER A 47 3.87 -5.96 -14.95
C SER A 47 4.88 -6.61 -15.88
N PRO A 48 4.99 -6.10 -17.12
CA PRO A 48 5.82 -6.71 -18.16
C PRO A 48 7.33 -6.57 -17.90
N ASP A 49 7.75 -5.58 -17.11
CA ASP A 49 9.16 -5.22 -16.90
C ASP A 49 9.83 -5.94 -15.70
N GLY A 50 9.14 -6.90 -15.07
CA GLY A 50 9.65 -7.56 -13.85
C GLY A 50 9.56 -6.69 -12.59
N GLU A 51 9.00 -5.49 -12.72
CA GLU A 51 8.69 -4.59 -11.63
C GLU A 51 7.45 -5.06 -10.86
N LEU A 52 7.46 -4.95 -9.54
CA LEU A 52 6.31 -5.30 -8.72
C LEU A 52 5.40 -4.07 -8.58
N HIS A 53 4.26 -4.11 -9.26
CA HIS A 53 3.21 -3.11 -9.08
C HIS A 53 2.26 -3.57 -7.99
N LEU A 54 2.20 -2.81 -6.91
CA LEU A 54 1.23 -3.00 -5.84
C LEU A 54 0.15 -1.93 -5.97
N ARG A 55 -1.10 -2.37 -6.09
CA ARG A 55 -2.27 -1.52 -5.97
C ARG A 55 -2.78 -1.62 -4.53
N LEU A 56 -2.76 -0.50 -3.83
CA LEU A 56 -3.31 -0.35 -2.50
C LEU A 56 -4.70 0.29 -2.62
N SER A 57 -5.67 -0.22 -1.88
CA SER A 57 -6.99 0.38 -1.78
C SER A 57 -7.46 0.42 -0.34
N ARG A 58 -8.08 1.53 0.08
CA ARG A 58 -8.71 1.58 1.40
C ARG A 58 -9.79 0.51 1.47
N THR A 59 -9.71 -0.35 2.47
CA THR A 59 -10.82 -1.23 2.81
C THR A 59 -11.85 -0.35 3.52
N PRO A 60 -13.08 -0.23 3.02
CA PRO A 60 -14.11 0.61 3.63
C PRO A 60 -14.69 0.00 4.93
N GLY A 61 -13.84 -0.56 5.80
CA GLY A 61 -14.27 -1.40 6.92
C GLY A 61 -13.32 -1.37 8.11
N ALA A 62 -13.22 -0.23 8.78
CA ALA A 62 -12.83 -0.13 10.18
C ALA A 62 -13.33 1.20 10.78
N GLU A 63 -14.57 1.59 10.48
CA GLU A 63 -15.30 2.49 11.38
C GLU A 63 -15.66 1.66 12.61
N THR A 64 -14.86 1.83 13.67
CA THR A 64 -15.04 1.28 15.01
C THR A 64 -16.49 1.41 15.47
N GLU A 65 -17.13 0.28 15.77
CA GLU A 65 -18.38 0.21 16.55
C GLU A 65 -18.07 0.05 18.04
#